data_AF-A0AAU8PUS5-F1
#
_entry.id   AF-A0AAU8PUS5-F1
#
_cell.length_a   1.000
_cell.length_b   1.000
_cell.length_c   1.000
_cell.angle_alpha   90.00
_cell.angle_beta   90.00
_cell.angle_gamma   90.00
#
_symmetry.space_group_name_H-M   'P 1'
#
loop_
_entity.id
_entity.type
_entity.pdbx_description
1 polymer ?
#
loop_
_entity_poly.entity_id
_entity_poly.type
_entity_poly.pdbx_seq_one_letter_code
_entity_poly.pdbx_strand_id
1 'polypeptide(L)'
;MSFRNLPGPAKLALAIIAWALILWVLTLGYPAFTPVARFIFGVLVLPCALAEWLRMKGMVAGRAVSVLRLLFIAFAVLLWLINTRT
;
A
#
# COMPACT_ATOMS: atom_id res chain seq x y z
N MET A 1 -22.08 1.11 14.13
CA MET A 1 -22.28 1.41 12.68
C MET A 1 -21.69 0.28 11.85
N SER A 2 -22.50 -0.34 10.99
CA SER A 2 -22.12 -1.55 10.23
C SER A 2 -21.06 -1.23 9.16
N PHE A 3 -19.83 -1.73 9.33
CA PHE A 3 -18.71 -1.58 8.39
C PHE A 3 -18.97 -2.11 6.97
N ARG A 4 -20.12 -2.75 6.73
CA ARG A 4 -20.48 -3.32 5.42
C ARG A 4 -20.70 -2.25 4.34
N ASN A 5 -21.27 -1.08 4.68
CA ASN A 5 -21.67 -0.03 3.73
C ASN A 5 -20.68 1.13 3.57
N LEU A 6 -19.42 0.98 3.99
CA LEU A 6 -18.42 2.01 3.70
C LEU A 6 -18.08 1.99 2.20
N PRO A 7 -18.15 3.16 1.51
CA PRO A 7 -17.79 3.26 0.11
C PRO A 7 -16.34 2.79 -0.07
N GLY A 8 -16.06 2.11 -1.18
CA GLY A 8 -14.74 1.54 -1.48
C GLY A 8 -13.53 2.44 -1.12
N PRO A 9 -13.55 3.74 -1.48
CA PRO A 9 -12.48 4.67 -1.14
C PRO A 9 -12.25 4.82 0.37
N ALA A 10 -13.31 4.81 1.18
CA ALA A 10 -13.21 4.95 2.63
C ALA A 10 -12.57 3.71 3.28
N LYS A 11 -12.87 2.50 2.78
CA LYS A 11 -12.22 1.26 3.25
C LYS A 11 -10.73 1.27 2.93
N LEU A 12 -10.38 1.80 1.76
CA LEU A 12 -8.99 1.90 1.30
C LEU A 12 -8.20 2.93 2.13
N ALA A 13 -8.78 4.10 2.38
CA ALA A 13 -8.21 5.11 3.28
C ALA A 13 -8.02 4.57 4.70
N LEU A 14 -9.02 3.86 5.25
CA LEU A 14 -8.90 3.21 6.55
C LEU A 14 -7.79 2.15 6.58
N ALA A 15 -7.62 1.37 5.51
CA ALA A 15 -6.55 0.39 5.42
C ALA A 15 -5.17 1.05 5.40
N ILE A 16 -4.99 2.16 4.67
CA ILE A 16 -3.75 2.94 4.66
C ILE A 16 -3.45 3.48 6.06
N ILE A 17 -4.45 4.09 6.72
CA ILE A 17 -4.31 4.64 8.07
C ILE A 17 -3.96 3.53 9.07
N ALA A 18 -4.63 2.38 9.00
CA ALA A 18 -4.36 1.24 9.88
C ALA A 18 -2.92 0.74 9.71
N TRP A 19 -2.45 0.58 8.47
CA TRP A 19 -1.06 0.20 8.19
C TRP A 19 -0.05 1.25 8.67
N ALA A 20 -0.34 2.53 8.48
CA ALA A 20 0.51 3.62 8.97
C ALA A 20 0.63 3.59 10.50
N LEU A 21 -0.48 3.37 11.21
CA LEU A 21 -0.52 3.26 12.67
C LEU A 21 0.26 2.04 13.17
N ILE A 22 0.07 0.87 12.56
CA ILE A 22 0.80 -0.36 12.91
C ILE A 22 2.30 -0.14 12.76
N LEU A 23 2.73 0.40 11.61
CA LEU A 23 4.15 0.64 11.35
C LEU A 23 4.72 1.71 12.27
N TRP A 24 3.94 2.74 12.59
CA TRP A 24 4.36 3.78 13.52
C TRP A 24 4.57 3.23 14.94
N VAL A 25 3.64 2.41 15.44
CA VAL A 25 3.78 1.74 16.74
C VAL A 25 5.00 0.82 16.76
N LEU A 26 5.26 0.09 15.67
CA LEU A 26 6.47 -0.74 15.53
C LEU A 26 7.76 0.10 15.58
N THR A 27 7.75 1.31 15.01
CA THR A 27 8.92 2.20 15.04
C THR A 27 9.19 2.85 16.41
N LEU A 28 8.17 3.00 17.27
CA LEU A 28 8.35 3.58 18.62
C LEU A 28 9.19 2.68 19.54
N GLY A 29 9.06 1.36 19.42
CA GLY A 29 9.86 0.41 20.21
C GLY A 29 11.23 0.08 19.61
N TYR A 30 11.39 0.24 18.29
CA TYR A 30 12.60 -0.13 17.55
C TYR A 30 12.93 0.91 16.47
N PRO A 31 13.72 1.96 16.77
CA PRO A 31 14.04 3.02 15.79
C PRO A 31 14.82 2.50 14.57
N ALA A 32 15.56 1.40 14.71
CA ALA A 32 16.21 0.71 13.60
C ALA A 32 15.22 0.09 12.59
N PHE A 33 13.94 -0.06 12.96
CA PHE A 33 12.89 -0.60 12.10
C PHE A 33 12.32 0.45 11.13
N THR A 34 12.60 1.74 11.35
CA THR A 34 12.13 2.85 10.50
C THR A 34 12.36 2.66 8.99
N PRO A 35 13.55 2.26 8.50
CA PRO A 35 13.75 2.00 7.07
C PRO A 35 12.90 0.83 6.55
N VAL A 36 12.71 -0.22 7.35
CA VAL A 36 11.88 -1.37 6.99
C VAL A 36 10.40 -0.98 6.93
N ALA A 37 9.94 -0.18 7.89
CA ALA A 37 8.58 0.36 7.90
C ALA A 37 8.30 1.22 6.65
N ARG A 38 9.25 2.09 6.26
CA ARG A 38 9.15 2.86 5.02
C ARG A 38 9.10 1.98 3.78
N PHE A 39 9.90 0.91 3.74
CA PHE A 39 9.86 -0.06 2.65
C PHE A 39 8.51 -0.74 2.55
N ILE A 40 8.00 -1.31 3.65
CA ILE A 40 6.69 -1.99 3.67
C ILE A 40 5.58 -1.03 3.23
N PHE A 41 5.57 0.19 3.75
CA PHE A 41 4.54 1.16 3.41
C PHE A 41 4.62 1.61 1.95
N GLY A 42 5.83 1.96 1.47
CA GLY A 42 6.04 2.47 0.11
C GLY A 42 5.91 1.41 -0.98
N VAL A 43 6.35 0.19 -0.71
CA VAL A 43 6.51 -0.88 -1.72
C VAL A 43 5.39 -1.91 -1.69
N LEU A 44 4.69 -2.06 -0.56
CA LEU A 44 3.58 -3.02 -0.46
C LEU A 44 2.25 -2.31 -0.30
N VAL A 45 2.14 -1.38 0.66
CA VAL A 45 0.86 -0.73 1.00
C VAL A 45 0.43 0.24 -0.08
N LEU A 46 1.30 1.16 -0.50
CA LEU A 46 1.01 2.16 -1.55
C LEU A 46 0.60 1.55 -2.90
N PRO A 47 1.35 0.60 -3.48
CA PRO A 47 0.99 0.01 -4.78
C PRO A 47 -0.27 -0.86 -4.69
N CYS A 48 -0.50 -1.56 -3.58
CA CYS A 48 -1.78 -2.25 -3.37
C CYS A 48 -2.95 -1.26 -3.31
N ALA A 49 -2.79 -0.14 -2.59
CA ALA A 49 -3.78 0.91 -2.49
C ALA A 49 -4.09 1.54 -3.87
N LEU A 50 -3.06 1.85 -4.65
CA LEU A 50 -3.18 2.38 -6.02
C LEU A 50 -3.92 1.42 -6.95
N ALA A 51 -3.58 0.14 -6.92
CA ALA A 51 -4.23 -0.86 -7.75
C ALA A 51 -5.72 -1.04 -7.39
N GLU A 52 -6.05 -1.04 -6.09
CA GLU A 52 -7.44 -1.14 -5.65
C GLU A 52 -8.23 0.15 -5.96
N TRP A 53 -7.58 1.31 -5.92
CA TRP A 53 -8.18 2.58 -6.33
C TRP A 53 -8.50 2.60 -7.82
N LEU A 54 -7.59 2.10 -8.67
CA LEU A 54 -7.82 1.96 -10.12
C LEU A 54 -8.94 0.97 -10.44
N ARG A 55 -9.06 -0.11 -9.66
CA ARG A 55 -10.21 -1.01 -9.72
C ARG A 55 -11.52 -0.28 -9.39
N MET A 56 -11.54 0.54 -8.34
CA MET A 56 -12.72 1.30 -7.93
C MET A 56 -13.12 2.36 -8.95
N LYS A 57 -12.16 2.96 -9.67
CA LYS A 57 -12.44 3.85 -10.81
C LYS A 57 -13.02 3.14 -12.03
N GLY A 58 -13.12 1.81 -12.02
CA GLY A 58 -13.59 1.02 -13.17
C GLY A 58 -12.57 0.94 -14.32
N MET A 59 -11.34 1.44 -14.13
CA MET A 59 -10.29 1.39 -15.16
C MET A 59 -9.78 -0.04 -15.38
N VAL A 60 -9.89 -0.90 -14.36
CA VAL A 60 -9.34 -2.26 -14.41
C VAL A 60 -10.28 -3.23 -13.67
N ALA A 61 -10.71 -4.30 -14.35
CA ALA A 61 -11.63 -5.30 -13.79
C ALA A 61 -11.09 -6.74 -13.94
N GLY A 62 -11.48 -7.62 -13.00
CA GLY A 62 -11.13 -9.03 -13.04
C GLY A 62 -9.63 -9.31 -12.83
N ARG A 63 -9.09 -10.27 -13.59
CA ARG A 63 -7.71 -10.78 -13.46
C ARG A 63 -6.64 -9.70 -13.69
N ALA A 64 -6.99 -8.64 -14.41
CA ALA A 64 -6.11 -7.51 -14.67
C ALA A 64 -5.74 -6.74 -13.38
N VAL A 65 -6.58 -6.74 -12.34
CA VAL A 65 -6.26 -6.08 -11.05
C VAL A 65 -5.09 -6.77 -10.36
N SER A 66 -5.06 -8.11 -10.38
CA SER A 66 -3.97 -8.88 -9.78
C SER A 66 -2.65 -8.68 -10.52
N VAL A 67 -2.69 -8.62 -11.85
CA VAL A 67 -1.52 -8.32 -12.69
C VAL A 67 -1.04 -6.90 -12.45
N LEU A 68 -1.96 -5.95 -12.35
CA LEU A 68 -1.65 -4.55 -12.09
C LEU A 68 -1.03 -4.34 -10.70
N ARG A 69 -1.54 -5.03 -9.67
CA ARG A 69 -0.89 -5.07 -8.33
C ARG A 69 0.55 -5.55 -8.42
N LEU A 70 0.78 -6.67 -9.12
CA LEU A 70 2.11 -7.22 -9.31
C LEU A 70 3.03 -6.24 -10.04
N LEU A 71 2.54 -5.58 -11.09
CA LEU A 71 3.27 -4.54 -11.81
C LEU A 71 3.63 -3.35 -10.92
N PHE A 72 2.66 -2.84 -10.14
CA PHE A 72 2.91 -1.72 -9.23
C PHE A 72 3.90 -2.08 -8.13
N ILE A 73 3.83 -3.30 -7.58
CA ILE A 73 4.79 -3.78 -6.58
C ILE A 73 6.18 -3.92 -7.22
N ALA A 74 6.30 -4.55 -8.39
CA ALA A 74 7.57 -4.69 -9.10
C ALA A 74 8.20 -3.32 -9.42
N PHE A 75 7.38 -2.36 -9.85
CA PHE A 75 7.82 -0.99 -10.12
C PHE A 75 8.26 -0.26 -8.85
N ALA A 76 7.52 -0.42 -7.75
CA ALA A 76 7.88 0.17 -6.47
C ALA A 76 9.17 -0.44 -5.89
N VAL A 77 9.40 -1.74 -6.06
CA VAL A 77 10.66 -2.42 -5.70
C VAL A 77 11.83 -1.86 -6.52
N LEU A 78 11.65 -1.69 -7.83
CA LEU A 78 12.66 -1.10 -8.72
C LEU A 78 13.00 0.35 -8.32
N LEU A 79 11.99 1.18 -8.07
CA LEU A 79 12.19 2.55 -7.60
C LEU A 79 12.91 2.59 -6.24
N TRP A 80 12.54 1.71 -5.33
CA TRP A 80 13.21 1.62 -4.03
C TRP A 80 14.68 1.26 -4.19
N LEU A 81 15.00 0.25 -5.01
CA LEU A 81 16.37 -0.18 -5.31
C LEU A 81 17.22 0.94 -5.88
N ILE A 82 16.67 1.74 -6.80
CA ILE A 82 17.37 2.91 -7.36
C ILE A 82 17.63 3.92 -6.24
N ASN A 83 16.61 4.27 -5.46
CA ASN A 83 16.72 5.23 -4.36
C ASN A 83 17.62 4.78 -3.20
N THR A 84 17.89 3.48 -3.04
CA THR A 84 18.85 2.98 -2.05
C THR A 84 20.28 2.90 -2.58
N ARG A 85 20.48 2.99 -3.90
CA ARG A 85 21.79 2.89 -4.57
C ARG A 85 22.40 4.25 -4.94
N THR A 86 21.57 5.28 -5.05
CA THR A 86 21.97 6.71 -5.18
C THR A 86 22.11 7.36 -3.82
#